data_AF-A0A7V0QJ27-F1
#
_entry.id   AF-A0A7V0QJ27-F1
#
_cell.length_a   1.000
_cell.length_b   1.000
_cell.length_c   1.000
_cell.angle_alpha   90.00
_cell.angle_beta   90.00
_cell.angle_gamma   90.00
#
_symmetry.space_group_name_H-M   'P 1'
#
loop_
_entity.id
_entity.type
_entity.pdbx_description
1 polymer ?
#
loop_
_entity_poly.entity_id
_entity_poly.type
_entity_poly.pdbx_seq_one_letter_code
_entity_poly.pdbx_strand_id
1 'polypeptide(L)'
;MAQYYYSDRQVKTEDIVDSAVTPAKLSFGTWEKIAEVNVTSQVAQVDITNLPAEDKVLMLVLNAINTGSLTSCAWFIRFNNDTGTNYENTAYVLFYNPNKSAFEELQRHDDAADRACIAETYIPMTHVSHSIIYDLSSEEKTISSYGGTGTIVTIAVGEWKNTTDNITSISIFGPSGLYFAPGSKIIVFRLSK
;
A
#
# COMPACT_ATOMS: atom_id res chain seq x y z
N MET A 1 14.64 44.92 15.75
CA MET A 1 13.93 43.63 15.89
C MET A 1 12.45 43.94 15.72
N ALA A 2 11.85 43.63 14.56
CA ALA A 2 10.47 43.98 14.27
C ALA A 2 9.55 42.86 14.73
N GLN A 3 8.67 43.16 15.69
CA GLN A 3 7.68 42.24 16.23
C GLN A 3 6.42 42.34 15.37
N TYR A 4 6.13 41.30 14.58
CA TYR A 4 4.89 41.22 13.82
C TYR A 4 3.76 40.81 14.77
N TYR A 5 2.84 41.74 15.05
CA TYR A 5 1.58 41.44 15.71
C TYR A 5 0.63 40.84 14.68
N TYR A 6 0.43 39.52 14.75
CA TYR A 6 -0.77 38.93 14.18
C TYR A 6 -1.92 39.34 15.11
N SER A 7 -2.83 40.20 14.64
CA SER A 7 -4.08 40.41 15.35
C SER A 7 -4.87 39.12 15.25
N ASP A 8 -5.26 38.57 16.39
CA ASP A 8 -6.26 37.49 16.50
C ASP A 8 -7.61 38.01 16.03
N ARG A 9 -7.74 38.34 14.74
CA ARG A 9 -9.02 38.65 14.14
C ARG A 9 -9.80 37.35 14.12
N GLN A 10 -10.83 37.25 14.96
CA GLN A 10 -11.85 36.22 14.81
C GLN A 10 -12.40 36.30 13.39
N VAL A 11 -12.15 35.26 12.60
CA VAL A 11 -12.77 35.08 11.28
C VAL A 11 -14.27 34.88 11.53
N LYS A 12 -15.09 35.81 11.06
CA LYS A 12 -16.54 35.72 11.20
C LYS A 12 -17.14 35.01 9.98
N THR A 13 -18.34 34.47 10.10
CA THR A 13 -19.08 33.86 8.98
C THR A 13 -19.23 34.81 7.78
N GLU A 14 -19.33 36.12 8.03
CA GLU A 14 -19.36 37.18 7.01
C GLU A 14 -18.00 37.40 6.29
N ASP A 15 -16.88 36.98 6.89
CA ASP A 15 -15.56 36.96 6.23
C ASP A 15 -15.40 35.74 5.30
N ILE A 16 -16.22 34.71 5.49
CA ILE A 16 -16.35 33.57 4.58
C ILE A 16 -17.35 33.98 3.50
N VAL A 17 -16.87 34.66 2.47
CA VAL A 17 -17.70 34.92 1.29
C VAL A 17 -18.03 33.56 0.68
N ASP A 18 -19.28 33.12 0.76
CA ASP A 18 -19.73 31.78 0.34
C ASP A 18 -19.44 31.53 -1.17
N SER A 19 -19.32 32.60 -1.96
CA SER A 19 -18.91 32.58 -3.36
C SER A 19 -17.38 32.59 -3.59
N ALA A 20 -16.57 32.80 -2.53
CA ALA A 20 -15.12 32.75 -2.59
C ALA A 20 -14.54 31.36 -2.30
N VAL A 21 -15.33 30.42 -1.82
CA VAL A 21 -14.95 29.01 -1.65
C VAL A 21 -15.57 28.20 -2.78
N THR A 22 -14.92 28.19 -3.94
CA THR A 22 -15.35 27.33 -5.05
C THR A 22 -14.92 25.88 -4.78
N PRO A 23 -15.57 24.87 -5.37
CA PRO A 23 -15.07 23.48 -5.33
C PRO A 23 -13.60 23.36 -5.75
N ALA A 24 -13.14 24.24 -6.67
CA ALA A 24 -11.74 24.34 -7.07
C ALA A 24 -10.78 24.89 -5.99
N LYS A 25 -11.29 25.50 -4.91
CA LYS A 25 -10.52 25.95 -3.74
C LYS A 25 -10.59 24.98 -2.55
N LEU A 26 -11.48 23.99 -2.63
CA LEU A 26 -11.59 22.86 -1.68
C LEU A 26 -11.21 21.54 -2.35
N SER A 27 -10.52 21.56 -3.49
CA SER A 27 -9.98 20.35 -4.09
C SER A 27 -8.79 19.88 -3.26
N PHE A 28 -9.09 19.16 -2.18
CA PHE A 28 -8.14 18.26 -1.59
C PHE A 28 -8.01 17.06 -2.52
N GLY A 29 -6.81 16.50 -2.66
CA GLY A 29 -6.61 15.31 -3.47
C GLY A 29 -7.61 14.22 -3.08
N THR A 30 -8.32 13.68 -4.08
CA THR A 30 -9.30 12.60 -3.91
C THR A 30 -8.73 11.30 -4.46
N TRP A 31 -9.10 10.17 -3.87
CA TRP A 31 -8.68 8.87 -4.40
C TRP A 31 -9.53 8.50 -5.62
N GLU A 32 -8.89 8.37 -6.78
CA GLU A 32 -9.50 7.93 -8.03
C GLU A 32 -9.06 6.51 -8.36
N LYS A 33 -10.01 5.61 -8.58
CA LYS A 33 -9.71 4.22 -8.97
C LYS A 33 -9.15 4.18 -10.39
N ILE A 34 -7.95 3.64 -10.56
CA ILE A 34 -7.27 3.54 -11.87
C ILE A 34 -7.08 2.10 -12.36
N ALA A 35 -7.14 1.10 -11.49
CA ALA A 35 -7.11 -0.30 -11.88
C ALA A 35 -7.91 -1.17 -10.92
N GLU A 36 -8.45 -2.27 -11.44
CA GLU A 36 -9.13 -3.30 -10.66
C GLU A 36 -8.92 -4.67 -11.31
N VAL A 37 -8.53 -5.65 -10.50
CA VAL A 37 -8.42 -7.06 -10.92
C VAL A 37 -9.26 -7.92 -9.99
N ASN A 38 -10.16 -8.70 -10.58
CA ASN A 38 -10.92 -9.74 -9.88
C ASN A 38 -10.35 -11.11 -10.26
N VAL A 39 -9.90 -11.88 -9.27
CA VAL A 39 -9.32 -13.20 -9.48
C VAL A 39 -10.45 -14.21 -9.63
N THR A 40 -10.56 -14.83 -10.81
CA THR A 40 -11.63 -15.80 -11.14
C THR A 40 -11.17 -17.25 -11.11
N SER A 41 -9.87 -17.48 -11.12
CA SER A 41 -9.22 -18.78 -11.02
C SER A 41 -7.97 -18.63 -10.15
N GLN A 42 -7.48 -19.73 -9.59
CA GLN A 42 -6.34 -19.67 -8.68
C GLN A 42 -5.05 -19.26 -9.43
N VAL A 43 -4.36 -18.23 -8.95
CA VAL A 43 -3.12 -17.70 -9.57
C VAL A 43 -2.00 -17.45 -8.55
N ALA A 44 -0.75 -17.46 -9.01
CA ALA A 44 0.44 -17.14 -8.20
C ALA A 44 0.71 -15.64 -8.11
N GLN A 45 0.34 -14.92 -9.17
CA GLN A 45 0.69 -13.51 -9.38
C GLN A 45 -0.47 -12.79 -10.05
N VAL A 46 -0.62 -11.52 -9.70
CA VAL A 46 -1.51 -10.56 -10.35
C VAL A 46 -0.67 -9.37 -10.79
N ASP A 47 -0.76 -9.03 -12.07
CA ASP A 47 -0.07 -7.90 -12.67
C ASP A 47 -1.05 -6.78 -13.02
N ILE A 48 -0.68 -5.57 -12.66
CA ILE A 48 -1.35 -4.33 -13.03
C ILE A 48 -0.36 -3.53 -13.86
N THR A 49 -0.67 -3.29 -15.13
CA THR A 49 0.20 -2.60 -16.09
C THR A 49 -0.45 -1.31 -16.59
N ASN A 50 0.32 -0.48 -17.28
CA ASN A 50 -0.13 0.79 -17.87
C ASN A 50 -0.62 1.80 -16.81
N LEU A 51 0.03 1.83 -15.64
CA LEU A 51 -0.20 2.88 -14.65
C LEU A 51 0.37 4.21 -15.18
N PRO A 52 -0.33 5.35 -14.99
CA PRO A 52 0.17 6.66 -15.41
C PRO A 52 1.47 7.02 -14.70
N ALA A 53 2.51 7.34 -15.46
CA ALA A 53 3.84 7.63 -14.94
C ALA A 53 3.90 8.93 -14.09
N GLU A 54 2.91 9.81 -14.25
CA GLU A 54 2.80 11.07 -13.52
C GLU A 54 2.21 10.92 -12.10
N ASP A 55 1.67 9.76 -11.74
CA ASP A 55 1.04 9.53 -10.45
C ASP A 55 2.09 9.32 -9.36
N LYS A 56 2.09 10.20 -8.35
CA LYS A 56 3.11 10.24 -7.28
C LYS A 56 2.70 9.60 -5.97
N VAL A 57 1.40 9.36 -5.80
CA VAL A 57 0.87 8.67 -4.62
C VAL A 57 -0.20 7.69 -5.10
N LEU A 58 0.03 6.41 -4.81
CA LEU A 58 -0.89 5.32 -5.13
C LEU A 58 -1.40 4.69 -3.83
N MET A 59 -2.65 4.23 -3.85
CA MET A 59 -3.20 3.35 -2.82
C MET A 59 -3.55 2.02 -3.48
N LEU A 60 -2.95 0.95 -2.96
CA LEU A 60 -3.28 -0.42 -3.31
C LEU A 60 -4.20 -0.99 -2.24
N VAL A 61 -5.35 -1.53 -2.64
CA VAL A 61 -6.24 -2.31 -1.78
C VAL A 61 -6.20 -3.76 -2.23
N LEU A 62 -5.81 -4.63 -1.32
CA LEU A 62 -5.70 -6.07 -1.56
C LEU A 62 -6.71 -6.79 -0.66
N ASN A 63 -7.62 -7.54 -1.26
CA ASN A 63 -8.40 -8.60 -0.61
C ASN A 63 -7.88 -9.94 -1.14
N ALA A 64 -7.02 -10.60 -0.38
CA ALA A 64 -6.40 -11.85 -0.78
C ALA A 64 -7.05 -13.03 -0.07
N ILE A 65 -7.43 -14.05 -0.84
CA ILE A 65 -7.98 -15.29 -0.31
C ILE A 65 -6.95 -16.39 -0.48
N ASN A 66 -6.43 -16.88 0.65
CA ASN A 66 -5.51 -18.00 0.67
C ASN A 66 -6.27 -19.30 0.99
N THR A 67 -6.29 -20.22 0.03
CA THR A 67 -6.86 -21.57 0.17
C THR A 67 -5.80 -22.65 0.31
N GLY A 68 -4.52 -22.28 0.35
CA GLY A 68 -3.41 -23.21 0.51
C GLY A 68 -3.41 -23.89 1.88
N SER A 69 -2.47 -24.81 2.07
CA SER A 69 -2.22 -25.51 3.34
C SER A 69 -0.86 -25.15 3.96
N LEU A 70 -0.20 -24.08 3.49
CA LEU A 70 1.06 -23.58 4.04
C LEU A 70 0.83 -22.72 5.27
N THR A 71 1.63 -22.92 6.32
CA THR A 71 1.43 -22.26 7.62
C THR A 71 1.52 -20.74 7.56
N SER A 72 2.31 -20.17 6.64
CA SER A 72 2.36 -18.73 6.38
C SER A 72 2.29 -18.47 4.88
N CYS A 73 1.50 -17.46 4.51
CA CYS A 73 1.37 -16.96 3.15
C CYS A 73 1.54 -15.44 3.19
N ALA A 74 2.70 -14.98 2.70
CA ALA A 74 2.99 -13.58 2.51
C ALA A 74 2.77 -13.17 1.04
N TRP A 75 2.19 -11.99 0.86
CA TRP A 75 2.07 -11.33 -0.43
C TRP A 75 3.10 -10.21 -0.51
N PHE A 76 3.79 -10.21 -1.64
CA PHE A 76 4.85 -9.28 -1.95
C PHE A 76 4.47 -8.43 -3.14
N ILE A 77 5.01 -7.23 -3.18
CA ILE A 77 4.88 -6.28 -4.26
C ILE A 77 6.22 -6.10 -4.98
N ARG A 78 6.14 -5.94 -6.29
CA ARG A 78 7.24 -5.56 -7.18
C ARG A 78 6.74 -4.52 -8.18
N PHE A 79 7.53 -3.49 -8.41
CA PHE A 79 7.32 -2.45 -9.40
C PHE A 79 8.09 -2.75 -10.68
N ASN A 80 7.49 -2.41 -11.83
CA ASN A 80 8.15 -2.43 -13.14
C ASN A 80 8.89 -3.74 -13.48
N ASN A 81 8.40 -4.89 -13.00
CA ASN A 81 9.07 -6.20 -13.13
C ASN A 81 10.52 -6.22 -12.61
N ASP A 82 10.85 -5.38 -11.63
CA ASP A 82 12.20 -5.30 -11.07
C ASP A 82 12.59 -6.57 -10.30
N THR A 83 13.59 -7.30 -10.78
CA THR A 83 14.12 -8.51 -10.15
C THR A 83 15.49 -8.29 -9.49
N GLY A 84 15.95 -7.04 -9.37
CA GLY A 84 17.24 -6.68 -8.81
C GLY A 84 17.23 -6.56 -7.29
N THR A 85 18.33 -6.09 -6.70
CA THR A 85 18.47 -5.83 -5.26
C THR A 85 17.96 -4.45 -4.88
N ASN A 86 16.89 -3.99 -5.53
CA ASN A 86 16.39 -2.63 -5.40
C ASN A 86 15.38 -2.48 -4.27
N TYR A 87 15.02 -3.56 -3.57
CA TYR A 87 14.12 -3.50 -2.44
C TYR A 87 14.92 -3.56 -1.15
N GLU A 88 14.74 -2.55 -0.31
CA GLU A 88 15.33 -2.56 1.02
C GLU A 88 14.29 -2.85 2.09
N ASN A 89 14.74 -3.64 3.07
CA ASN A 89 14.17 -3.82 4.40
C ASN A 89 12.65 -3.74 4.43
N THR A 90 11.97 -4.85 4.15
CA THR A 90 10.59 -4.92 4.61
C THR A 90 10.56 -5.25 6.09
N ALA A 91 10.45 -4.22 6.93
CA ALA A 91 10.10 -4.42 8.32
C ALA A 91 8.59 -4.62 8.38
N TYR A 92 8.14 -5.72 8.98
CA TYR A 92 6.74 -5.84 9.34
C TYR A 92 6.58 -6.28 10.78
N VAL A 93 5.45 -5.87 11.35
CA VAL A 93 5.00 -6.26 12.66
C VAL A 93 3.73 -7.05 12.47
N LEU A 94 3.75 -8.29 12.96
CA LEU A 94 2.62 -9.18 12.96
C LEU A 94 2.05 -9.28 14.37
N PHE A 95 0.79 -8.87 14.55
CA PHE A 95 0.06 -9.07 15.80
C PHE A 95 -0.88 -10.24 15.64
N TYR A 96 -0.61 -11.35 16.32
CA TYR A 96 -1.49 -12.54 16.35
C TYR A 96 -2.21 -12.63 17.71
N ASN A 97 -3.53 -12.83 17.73
CA ASN A 97 -4.23 -13.15 18.99
C ASN A 97 -5.49 -14.00 18.80
N PRO A 98 -5.70 -14.99 19.70
CA PRO A 98 -6.70 -14.70 20.74
C PRO A 98 -6.33 -15.09 22.19
N ASN A 99 -5.21 -15.78 22.47
CA ASN A 99 -4.88 -16.31 23.80
C ASN A 99 -3.39 -16.22 24.21
N LYS A 100 -2.58 -15.36 23.58
CA LYS A 100 -1.17 -15.19 23.98
C LYS A 100 -0.85 -13.72 24.23
N SER A 101 -0.05 -13.46 25.27
CA SER A 101 0.63 -12.17 25.45
C SER A 101 1.39 -11.84 24.17
N ALA A 102 1.10 -10.66 23.60
CA ALA A 102 1.57 -10.16 22.30
C ALA A 102 2.92 -10.76 21.89
N PHE A 103 2.89 -11.62 20.87
CA PHE A 103 4.11 -12.06 20.20
C PHE A 103 4.46 -10.95 19.22
N GLU A 104 5.36 -10.04 19.60
CA GLU A 104 6.01 -9.12 18.67
C GLU A 104 7.12 -9.90 17.95
N GLU A 105 6.78 -10.57 16.85
CA GLU A 105 7.82 -10.99 15.93
C GLU A 105 8.05 -9.83 14.96
N LEU A 106 9.09 -9.04 15.24
CA LEU A 106 9.69 -8.18 14.21
C LEU A 106 10.41 -9.13 13.24
N GLN A 107 9.68 -9.74 12.33
CA GLN A 107 10.28 -10.49 11.24
C GLN A 107 10.77 -9.46 10.23
N ARG A 108 12.10 -9.38 10.07
CA ARG A 108 12.68 -8.84 8.86
C ARG A 108 12.73 -9.96 7.86
N HIS A 109 12.03 -9.83 6.73
CA HIS A 109 12.33 -10.66 5.57
C HIS A 109 13.62 -10.12 4.95
N ASP A 110 14.77 -10.44 5.55
CA ASP A 110 16.11 -10.11 5.02
C ASP A 110 16.46 -10.96 3.77
N ASP A 111 15.60 -11.93 3.41
CA ASP A 111 15.96 -13.02 2.49
C ASP A 111 15.76 -12.69 1.01
N ALA A 112 15.15 -11.56 0.64
CA ALA A 112 14.93 -11.23 -0.76
C ALA A 112 14.90 -9.73 -1.05
N ALA A 113 16.02 -9.22 -1.54
CA ALA A 113 16.18 -7.82 -1.98
C ALA A 113 15.38 -7.47 -3.26
N ASP A 114 14.48 -8.35 -3.73
CA ASP A 114 13.77 -8.28 -5.02
C ASP A 114 12.26 -7.98 -4.90
N ARG A 115 11.80 -7.66 -3.69
CA ARG A 115 10.38 -7.44 -3.37
C ARG A 115 10.15 -6.80 -2.00
N ALA A 116 8.97 -6.24 -1.79
CA ALA A 116 8.51 -5.80 -0.47
C ALA A 116 7.25 -6.55 0.00
N CYS A 117 7.16 -6.95 1.26
CA CYS A 117 5.94 -7.57 1.83
C CYS A 117 4.85 -6.51 2.06
N ILE A 118 3.61 -6.83 1.69
CA ILE A 118 2.45 -5.93 1.86
C ILE A 118 1.29 -6.54 2.66
N ALA A 119 1.33 -7.86 2.87
CA ALA A 119 0.34 -8.59 3.66
C ALA A 119 0.89 -9.97 4.03
N GLU A 120 0.49 -10.49 5.18
CA GLU A 120 0.75 -11.87 5.57
C GLU A 120 -0.48 -12.48 6.22
N THR A 121 -0.75 -13.75 5.94
CA THR A 121 -1.81 -14.50 6.59
C THR A 121 -1.40 -15.94 6.88
N TYR A 122 -2.25 -16.60 7.66
CA TYR A 122 -2.18 -18.02 7.95
C TYR A 122 -3.33 -18.73 7.23
N ILE A 123 -3.34 -20.06 7.31
CA ILE A 123 -4.24 -20.92 6.55
C ILE A 123 -5.49 -21.35 7.31
N PRO A 124 -6.61 -21.57 6.59
CA PRO A 124 -7.09 -20.84 5.41
C PRO A 124 -7.80 -19.55 5.86
N MET A 125 -7.40 -18.40 5.31
CA MET A 125 -7.94 -17.11 5.72
C MET A 125 -8.04 -16.12 4.56
N THR A 126 -8.92 -15.14 4.72
CA THR A 126 -9.00 -13.94 3.88
C THR A 126 -8.26 -12.81 4.58
N HIS A 127 -7.36 -12.14 3.87
CA HIS A 127 -6.62 -10.99 4.37
C HIS A 127 -7.00 -9.75 3.57
N VAL A 128 -7.23 -8.63 4.26
CA VAL A 128 -7.44 -7.33 3.63
C VAL A 128 -6.30 -6.41 4.02
N SER A 129 -5.58 -5.85 3.04
CA SER A 129 -4.56 -4.83 3.27
C SER A 129 -4.77 -3.61 2.39
N HIS A 130 -4.23 -2.50 2.89
CA HIS A 130 -4.16 -1.22 2.22
C HIS A 130 -2.70 -0.79 2.25
N SER A 131 -2.12 -0.52 1.09
CA SER A 131 -0.76 -0.03 0.97
C SER A 131 -0.78 1.35 0.34
N ILE A 132 -0.14 2.32 1.00
CA ILE A 132 0.15 3.61 0.39
C ILE A 132 1.57 3.57 -0.16
N ILE A 133 1.70 3.92 -1.44
CA ILE A 133 2.96 3.92 -2.17
C ILE A 133 3.28 5.36 -2.52
N TYR A 134 4.43 5.83 -2.06
CA TYR A 134 4.94 7.17 -2.25
C TYR A 134 6.07 7.16 -3.27
N ASP A 135 5.82 7.73 -4.45
CA ASP A 135 6.82 8.04 -5.47
C ASP A 135 7.22 9.52 -5.35
N LEU A 136 7.78 9.91 -4.19
CA LEU A 136 8.03 11.32 -3.89
C LEU A 136 9.42 11.80 -4.30
N SER A 137 10.33 10.88 -4.60
CA SER A 137 11.69 11.20 -5.01
C SER A 137 12.12 10.33 -6.19
N SER A 138 13.08 10.81 -6.96
CA SER A 138 13.73 9.97 -7.96
C SER A 138 14.51 8.85 -7.30
N GLU A 139 14.98 9.00 -6.07
CA GLU A 139 15.94 8.08 -5.44
C GLU A 139 15.29 6.91 -4.70
N GLU A 140 14.09 7.13 -4.18
CA GLU A 140 13.43 6.15 -3.31
C GLU A 140 11.91 6.28 -3.40
N LYS A 141 11.27 5.11 -3.41
CA LYS A 141 9.81 4.97 -3.26
C LYS A 141 9.51 4.18 -2.00
N THR A 142 8.63 4.71 -1.17
CA THR A 142 8.26 4.08 0.10
C THR A 142 6.92 3.38 -0.05
N ILE A 143 6.78 2.21 0.56
CA ILE A 143 5.55 1.44 0.64
C ILE A 143 5.20 1.30 2.11
N SER A 144 4.00 1.75 2.49
CA SER A 144 3.47 1.60 3.85
C SER A 144 2.17 0.83 3.78
N SER A 145 2.17 -0.40 4.28
CA SER A 145 1.04 -1.32 4.25
C SER A 145 0.49 -1.57 5.64
N TYR A 146 -0.83 -1.57 5.74
CA TYR A 146 -1.54 -2.02 6.92
C TYR A 146 -2.65 -2.97 6.49
N GLY A 147 -2.79 -4.08 7.18
CA GLY A 147 -3.76 -5.09 6.83
C GLY A 147 -4.04 -6.04 7.97
N GLY A 148 -4.96 -6.94 7.72
CA GLY A 148 -5.26 -7.97 8.68
C GLY A 148 -6.38 -8.90 8.27
N THR A 149 -6.63 -9.82 9.18
CA THR A 149 -7.78 -10.71 9.23
C THR A 149 -8.18 -10.87 10.68
N GLY A 150 -9.32 -11.48 11.00
CA GLY A 150 -9.94 -11.42 12.33
C GLY A 150 -9.01 -11.63 13.55
N THR A 151 -7.93 -12.41 13.39
CA THR A 151 -6.95 -12.71 14.45
C THR A 151 -5.53 -12.19 14.20
N ILE A 152 -5.29 -11.53 13.06
CA ILE A 152 -3.96 -11.11 12.59
C ILE A 152 -4.02 -9.65 12.13
N VAL A 153 -3.08 -8.83 12.61
CA VAL A 153 -2.82 -7.50 12.04
C VAL A 153 -1.39 -7.47 11.52
N THR A 154 -1.20 -6.95 10.32
CA THR A 154 0.10 -6.76 9.68
C THR A 154 0.32 -5.28 9.43
N ILE A 155 1.46 -4.76 9.86
CA ILE A 155 1.97 -3.46 9.44
C ILE A 155 3.28 -3.74 8.74
N ALA A 156 3.45 -3.35 7.48
CA ALA A 156 4.67 -3.56 6.72
C ALA A 156 5.15 -2.24 6.10
N VAL A 157 6.44 -1.98 6.15
CA VAL A 157 7.08 -0.85 5.46
C VAL A 157 8.20 -1.40 4.62
N GLY A 158 8.30 -0.98 3.36
CA GLY A 158 9.40 -1.34 2.47
C GLY A 158 9.79 -0.18 1.58
N GLU A 159 11.00 -0.26 1.02
CA GLU A 159 11.55 0.76 0.12
C GLU A 159 11.91 0.12 -1.22
N TRP A 160 11.70 0.86 -2.30
CA TRP A 160 12.21 0.54 -3.64
C TRP A 160 13.13 1.64 -4.13
N LYS A 161 14.41 1.31 -4.32
CA LYS A 161 15.55 2.20 -4.59
C LYS A 161 16.00 2.21 -6.04
N ASN A 162 15.17 1.76 -6.97
CA ASN A 162 15.51 1.88 -8.39
C ASN A 162 15.17 3.30 -8.87
N THR A 163 16.19 4.07 -9.22
CA THR A 163 16.20 5.53 -9.02
C THR A 163 15.87 6.40 -10.24
N THR A 164 15.34 5.84 -11.33
CA THR A 164 14.97 6.66 -12.51
C THR A 164 13.54 6.49 -12.99
N ASP A 165 12.86 5.43 -12.56
CA ASP A 165 11.62 5.02 -13.20
C ASP A 165 10.42 5.42 -12.36
N ASN A 166 9.41 5.99 -13.02
CA ASN A 166 8.08 6.10 -12.42
C ASN A 166 7.46 4.70 -12.31
N ILE A 167 6.54 4.50 -11.37
CA ILE A 167 5.81 3.23 -11.26
C ILE A 167 4.81 3.15 -12.40
N THR A 168 5.04 2.25 -13.36
CA THR A 168 4.16 2.01 -14.52
C THR A 168 3.52 0.63 -14.48
N SER A 169 4.04 -0.27 -13.64
CA SER A 169 3.39 -1.53 -13.32
C SER A 169 3.61 -1.95 -11.87
N ILE A 170 2.65 -2.72 -11.35
CA ILE A 170 2.69 -3.35 -10.03
C ILE A 170 2.40 -4.84 -10.23
N SER A 171 3.29 -5.69 -9.73
CA SER A 171 3.12 -7.13 -9.63
C SER A 171 2.93 -7.51 -8.17
N ILE A 172 1.90 -8.28 -7.88
CA ILE A 172 1.63 -8.81 -6.54
C ILE A 172 1.65 -10.32 -6.62
N PHE A 173 2.48 -10.96 -5.81
CA PHE A 173 2.72 -12.39 -5.87
C PHE A 173 3.04 -12.91 -4.48
N GLY A 174 2.99 -14.23 -4.29
CA GLY A 174 3.68 -14.82 -3.15
C GLY A 174 4.85 -15.70 -3.60
N PRO A 175 5.80 -16.00 -2.71
CA PRO A 175 7.12 -16.52 -3.06
C PRO A 175 7.11 -18.01 -3.39
N SER A 176 6.12 -18.76 -2.89
CA SER A 176 6.00 -20.19 -3.13
C SER A 176 4.54 -20.65 -3.25
N GLY A 177 3.95 -20.51 -4.43
CA GLY A 177 2.67 -21.16 -4.77
C GLY A 177 1.58 -20.23 -5.26
N LEU A 178 0.35 -20.75 -5.25
CA LEU A 178 -0.82 -20.09 -5.79
C LEU A 178 -1.64 -19.45 -4.67
N TYR A 179 -1.31 -18.21 -4.30
CA TYR A 179 -1.85 -17.55 -3.12
C TYR A 179 -3.12 -16.73 -3.34
N PHE A 180 -3.59 -16.60 -4.59
CA PHE A 180 -4.83 -15.90 -4.89
C PHE A 180 -5.88 -16.90 -5.33
N ALA A 181 -6.80 -17.25 -4.45
CA ALA A 181 -7.96 -18.05 -4.78
C ALA A 181 -9.04 -17.20 -5.50
N PRO A 182 -9.99 -17.84 -6.21
CA PRO A 182 -11.15 -17.14 -6.77
C PRO A 182 -11.87 -16.28 -5.72
N GLY A 183 -12.22 -15.06 -6.11
CA GLY A 183 -12.82 -14.06 -5.20
C GLY A 183 -11.81 -13.09 -4.58
N SER A 184 -10.50 -13.34 -4.73
CA SER A 184 -9.49 -12.32 -4.40
C SER A 184 -9.67 -11.10 -5.29
N LYS A 185 -9.40 -9.91 -4.75
CA LYS A 185 -9.60 -8.63 -5.42
C LYS A 185 -8.44 -7.68 -5.16
N ILE A 186 -7.97 -7.02 -6.22
CA ILE A 186 -6.92 -6.01 -6.15
C ILE A 186 -7.46 -4.73 -6.77
N ILE A 187 -7.29 -3.60 -6.10
CA ILE A 187 -7.72 -2.29 -6.59
C ILE A 187 -6.58 -1.30 -6.41
N VAL A 188 -6.30 -0.48 -7.43
CA VAL A 188 -5.34 0.63 -7.33
C VAL A 188 -6.08 1.94 -7.50
N PHE A 189 -5.79 2.87 -6.60
CA PHE A 189 -6.21 4.25 -6.66
C PHE A 189 -5.00 5.17 -6.82
N ARG A 190 -5.20 6.32 -7.47
CA ARG A 190 -4.26 7.45 -7.43
C ARG A 190 -4.85 8.58 -6.59
N LEU A 191 -3.98 9.41 -6.02
CA LEU A 191 -4.41 10.68 -5.45
C LEU A 191 -4.56 11.72 -6.58
N SER A 192 -5.76 12.26 -6.77
CA SER A 192 -6.02 13.32 -7.74
C SER A 192 -5.23 14.58 -7.38
N LYS A 193 -4.79 15.30 -8.41
CA LYS A 193 -4.12 16.60 -8.26
C LYS A 193 -5.07 17.68 -7.75
#